data_AF-A0A2N6C784-F1
#
_entry.id   AF-A0A2N6C784-F1
#
_cell.length_a   1.000
_cell.length_b   1.000
_cell.length_c   1.000
_cell.angle_alpha   90.00
_cell.angle_beta   90.00
_cell.angle_gamma   90.00
#
_symmetry.space_group_name_H-M   'P 1'
#
loop_
_entity.id
_entity.type
_entity.pdbx_description
1 polymer ?
#
loop_
_entity_poly.entity_id
_entity_poly.type
_entity_poly.pdbx_seq_one_letter_code
_entity_poly.pdbx_strand_id
1 'polypeptide(L)'
;MKPLFSILALLFLLVAAAPVLAEYLQGRVVDIDRRQGQMEIVPSRQGRCSAGNDSLPAEDAELSGAAAEQPVLVRAAWFPRCLEVGDQVYARGEFVAEQQDLFAAEEVFACRRRGGHDPTGVRSRFQHHRRQMKMRHNRGGMHE
;
A
#
# COMPACT_ATOMS: atom_id res chain seq x y z
N MET A 1 -40.95 11.18 27.15
CA MET A 1 -39.63 10.54 27.37
C MET A 1 -39.18 9.62 26.21
N LYS A 2 -39.68 9.80 24.97
CA LYS A 2 -39.30 8.96 23.80
C LYS A 2 -38.18 9.49 22.87
N PRO A 3 -37.81 10.79 22.84
CA PRO A 3 -36.83 11.25 21.84
C PRO A 3 -35.37 10.91 22.20
N LEU A 4 -35.06 10.75 23.48
CA LEU A 4 -33.68 10.48 23.94
C LEU A 4 -33.16 9.12 23.47
N PHE A 5 -34.02 8.09 23.44
CA PHE A 5 -33.64 6.76 22.94
C PHE A 5 -33.34 6.76 21.43
N SER A 6 -34.06 7.58 20.65
CA SER A 6 -33.85 7.69 19.21
C SER A 6 -32.49 8.34 18.89
N ILE A 7 -32.13 9.39 19.63
CA ILE A 7 -30.85 10.08 19.46
C ILE A 7 -29.67 9.16 19.84
N LEU A 8 -29.82 8.40 20.93
CA LEU A 8 -28.79 7.43 21.37
C LEU A 8 -28.60 6.29 20.35
N ALA A 9 -29.70 5.75 19.80
CA ALA A 9 -29.63 4.74 18.75
C ALA A 9 -28.96 5.28 17.48
N LEU A 10 -29.26 6.52 17.08
CA LEU A 10 -28.67 7.14 15.91
C LEU A 10 -27.16 7.40 16.08
N LEU A 11 -26.75 7.86 17.27
CA LEU A 11 -25.33 8.02 17.62
C LEU A 11 -24.59 6.68 17.61
N PHE A 12 -25.19 5.63 18.16
CA PHE A 12 -24.61 4.29 18.15
C PHE A 12 -24.43 3.75 16.73
N LEU A 13 -25.41 4.00 15.85
CA LEU A 13 -25.34 3.61 14.44
C LEU A 13 -24.27 4.39 13.67
N LEU A 14 -24.09 5.68 13.98
CA LEU A 14 -23.03 6.53 13.42
C LEU A 14 -21.63 6.08 13.84
N VAL A 15 -21.44 5.68 15.10
CA VAL A 15 -20.16 5.17 15.60
C VAL A 15 -19.86 3.78 15.04
N ALA A 16 -20.87 2.89 14.95
CA ALA A 16 -20.71 1.57 14.36
C ALA A 16 -20.44 1.60 12.84
N ALA A 17 -20.89 2.67 12.16
CA ALA A 17 -20.63 2.89 10.74
C ALA A 17 -19.33 3.66 10.47
N ALA A 18 -18.57 4.06 11.51
CA ALA A 18 -17.29 4.70 11.30
C ALA A 18 -16.36 3.71 10.59
N PRO A 19 -15.88 4.02 9.37
CA PRO A 19 -14.93 3.15 8.69
C PRO A 19 -13.67 3.11 9.55
N VAL A 20 -13.28 1.90 9.97
CA VAL A 20 -11.92 1.67 10.47
C VAL A 20 -11.01 2.06 9.31
N LEU A 21 -10.31 3.19 9.46
CA LEU A 21 -9.40 3.72 8.46
C LEU A 21 -8.22 2.75 8.36
N ALA A 22 -8.32 1.77 7.48
CA ALA A 22 -7.21 0.90 7.17
C ALA A 22 -6.06 1.75 6.61
N GLU A 23 -4.94 1.73 7.32
CA GLU A 23 -3.71 2.38 6.92
C GLU A 23 -2.92 1.48 5.97
N TYR A 24 -2.02 2.12 5.23
CA TYR A 24 -1.19 1.43 4.26
C TYR A 24 0.27 1.76 4.50
N LEU A 25 1.08 0.70 4.56
CA LEU A 25 2.52 0.78 4.71
C LEU A 25 3.18 0.24 3.44
N GLN A 26 4.01 1.05 2.80
CA GLN A 26 4.80 0.65 1.65
C GLN A 26 6.29 0.76 1.98
N GLY A 27 7.06 -0.26 1.63
CA GLY A 27 8.51 -0.20 1.80
C GLY A 27 9.25 -1.43 1.32
N ARG A 28 10.55 -1.43 1.58
CA ARG A 28 11.45 -2.52 1.24
C ARG A 28 11.65 -3.43 2.44
N VAL A 29 11.52 -4.74 2.22
CA VAL A 29 11.79 -5.75 3.24
C VAL A 29 13.28 -5.83 3.52
N VAL A 30 13.66 -5.75 4.79
CA VAL A 30 15.06 -5.90 5.24
C VAL A 30 15.29 -7.17 6.04
N ASP A 31 14.25 -7.70 6.70
CA ASP A 31 14.30 -8.99 7.38
C ASP A 31 12.94 -9.69 7.37
N ILE A 32 12.92 -11.02 7.49
CA ILE A 32 11.72 -11.85 7.52
C ILE A 32 11.89 -12.99 8.54
N ASP A 33 11.16 -12.92 9.65
CA ASP A 33 10.96 -14.08 10.54
C ASP A 33 9.61 -14.75 10.25
N ARG A 34 9.65 -15.74 9.35
CA ARG A 34 8.48 -16.55 9.00
C ARG A 34 7.97 -17.42 10.14
N ARG A 35 8.79 -17.76 11.14
CA ARG A 35 8.36 -18.58 12.29
C ARG A 35 7.51 -17.75 13.24
N GLN A 36 7.83 -16.48 13.38
CA GLN A 36 7.11 -15.54 14.24
C GLN A 36 6.00 -14.76 13.51
N GLY A 37 5.90 -14.90 12.18
CA GLY A 37 4.94 -14.12 11.39
C GLY A 37 5.28 -12.63 11.37
N GLN A 38 6.57 -12.31 11.37
CA GLN A 38 7.10 -10.95 11.39
C GLN A 38 8.00 -10.67 10.19
N MET A 39 8.00 -9.42 9.73
CA MET A 39 8.98 -8.91 8.78
C MET A 39 9.32 -7.48 9.12
N GLU A 40 10.54 -7.05 8.84
CA GLU A 40 10.95 -5.66 8.99
C GLU A 40 10.94 -4.98 7.63
N ILE A 41 10.34 -3.80 7.59
CA ILE A 41 10.25 -2.97 6.39
C ILE A 41 10.92 -1.63 6.68
N VAL A 42 11.80 -1.21 5.79
CA VAL A 42 12.18 0.21 5.70
C VAL A 42 11.13 0.92 4.84
N PRO A 43 10.32 1.82 5.42
CA PRO A 43 9.30 2.54 4.67
C PRO A 43 9.91 3.26 3.47
N SER A 44 9.19 3.35 2.35
CA SER A 44 9.65 4.22 1.26
C SER A 44 9.22 5.66 1.56
N ARG A 45 10.07 6.66 1.29
CA ARG A 45 9.77 8.11 1.47
C ARG A 45 8.46 8.61 0.84
N GLN A 46 7.84 7.85 -0.06
CA GLN A 46 6.51 8.13 -0.60
C GLN A 46 5.34 7.63 0.29
N GLY A 47 5.62 6.99 1.42
CA GLY A 47 4.72 6.05 2.10
C GLY A 47 3.79 6.59 3.19
N ARG A 48 3.59 7.91 3.32
CA ARG A 48 2.40 8.44 4.04
C ARG A 48 1.40 8.97 3.02
N CYS A 49 0.89 8.08 2.18
CA CYS A 49 -0.25 8.39 1.32
C CYS A 49 -1.53 8.41 2.17
N SER A 50 -1.73 9.48 2.94
CA SER A 50 -3.09 9.90 3.28
C SER A 50 -3.83 10.09 1.95
N ALA A 51 -4.99 9.47 1.79
CA ALA A 51 -5.81 9.59 0.58
C ALA A 51 -6.00 11.07 0.23
N GLY A 52 -5.24 11.59 -0.75
CA GLY A 52 -5.32 13.02 -1.02
C GLY A 52 -4.30 13.66 -1.96
N ASN A 53 -3.09 13.12 -2.18
CA ASN A 53 -2.13 13.80 -3.07
C ASN A 53 -1.50 12.90 -4.12
N ASP A 54 -1.95 13.13 -5.35
CA ASP A 54 -1.32 12.74 -6.60
C ASP A 54 0.10 13.34 -6.71
N SER A 55 1.12 12.49 -6.90
CA SER A 55 2.38 12.85 -7.60
C SER A 55 3.29 11.63 -7.87
N LEU A 56 3.03 10.97 -9.02
CA LEU A 56 3.96 10.42 -10.05
C LEU A 56 5.35 9.80 -9.63
N PRO A 57 6.22 9.44 -10.58
CA PRO A 57 6.61 8.06 -10.89
C PRO A 57 7.98 7.64 -10.30
N ALA A 58 8.04 6.48 -9.66
CA ALA A 58 9.33 5.88 -9.26
C ALA A 58 9.96 5.08 -10.44
N GLU A 59 10.53 5.80 -11.39
CA GLU A 59 11.67 5.31 -12.17
C GLU A 59 12.82 6.26 -11.77
N ASP A 60 13.94 5.71 -11.29
CA ASP A 60 15.16 6.43 -10.82
C ASP A 60 15.15 7.03 -9.40
N ALA A 61 14.77 6.25 -8.38
CA ALA A 61 15.19 6.51 -7.00
C ALA A 61 16.30 5.54 -6.56
N GLU A 62 17.38 5.48 -7.35
CA GLU A 62 18.68 5.04 -6.84
C GLU A 62 19.34 6.22 -6.12
N LEU A 63 19.77 5.98 -4.88
CA LEU A 63 20.70 6.79 -4.09
C LEU A 63 20.28 8.24 -3.78
N SER A 64 19.62 8.43 -2.63
CA SER A 64 19.70 9.72 -1.93
C SER A 64 19.68 9.57 -0.41
N GLY A 65 20.88 9.58 0.17
CA GLY A 65 21.22 10.22 1.45
C GLY A 65 20.39 9.88 2.68
N ALA A 66 20.97 9.06 3.54
CA ALA A 66 20.96 9.15 5.01
C ALA A 66 19.85 10.03 5.64
N ALA A 67 18.64 9.50 5.69
CA ALA A 67 17.86 9.55 6.92
C ALA A 67 17.61 8.07 7.22
N ALA A 68 18.12 7.59 8.35
CA ALA A 68 17.85 6.24 8.80
C ALA A 68 16.35 6.17 9.12
N GLU A 69 15.53 5.86 8.13
CA GLU A 69 14.13 5.52 8.33
C GLU A 69 14.16 4.23 9.15
N GLN A 70 13.79 4.34 10.43
CA GLN A 70 13.78 3.22 11.35
C GLN A 70 12.95 2.08 10.72
N PRO A 71 13.46 0.84 10.74
CA PRO A 71 12.68 -0.29 10.26
C PRO A 71 11.41 -0.40 11.10
N VAL A 72 10.28 -0.56 10.42
CA VAL A 72 8.98 -0.83 11.02
C VAL A 72 8.79 -2.33 11.04
N LEU A 73 8.44 -2.87 12.20
CA LEU A 73 8.09 -4.27 12.39
C LEU A 73 6.66 -4.49 11.89
N VAL A 74 6.49 -5.36 10.92
CA VAL A 74 5.18 -5.76 10.41
C VAL A 74 4.85 -7.17 10.89
N ARG A 75 3.72 -7.30 11.56
CA ARG A 75 3.18 -8.60 11.98
C ARG A 75 1.96 -8.93 11.14
N ALA A 76 1.95 -10.12 10.53
CA ALA A 76 0.82 -10.59 9.74
C ALA A 76 0.52 -12.06 10.05
N ALA A 77 -0.75 -12.47 9.92
CA ALA A 77 -1.13 -13.88 10.03
C ALA A 77 -0.51 -14.73 8.91
N TRP A 78 -0.22 -14.12 7.75
CA TRP A 78 0.30 -14.80 6.59
C TRP A 78 1.16 -13.86 5.73
N PHE A 79 2.26 -14.41 5.20
CA PHE A 79 3.07 -13.76 4.18
C PHE A 79 3.10 -14.58 2.88
N PRO A 80 3.15 -13.93 1.71
CA PRO A 80 3.41 -14.60 0.45
C PRO A 80 4.66 -15.50 0.51
N ARG A 81 4.57 -16.71 -0.05
CA ARG A 81 5.71 -17.65 -0.08
C ARG A 81 6.88 -17.14 -0.92
N CYS A 82 6.59 -16.33 -1.93
CA CYS A 82 7.58 -15.73 -2.83
C CYS A 82 8.23 -14.46 -2.25
N LEU A 83 7.85 -14.02 -1.05
CA LEU A 83 8.42 -12.86 -0.38
C LEU A 83 9.89 -13.09 -0.03
N GLU A 84 10.78 -12.23 -0.49
CA GLU A 84 12.22 -12.30 -0.21
C GLU A 84 12.72 -10.97 0.39
N VAL A 85 13.84 -11.04 1.10
CA VAL A 85 14.53 -9.83 1.58
C VAL A 85 14.95 -8.99 0.37
N GLY A 86 14.72 -7.69 0.44
CA GLY A 86 14.94 -6.74 -0.65
C GLY A 86 13.71 -6.49 -1.53
N ASP A 87 12.64 -7.27 -1.37
CA ASP A 87 11.40 -7.04 -2.10
C ASP A 87 10.74 -5.72 -1.70
N GLN A 88 10.11 -5.08 -2.68
CA GLN A 88 9.15 -4.00 -2.43
C GLN A 88 7.79 -4.61 -2.11
N VAL A 89 7.22 -4.18 -0.99
CA VAL A 89 5.96 -4.71 -0.48
C VAL A 89 5.00 -3.60 -0.10
N TYR A 90 3.74 -4.00 0.01
CA TYR A 90 2.65 -3.16 0.44
C TYR A 90 1.83 -3.92 1.47
N ALA A 91 1.60 -3.33 2.63
CA ALA A 91 0.83 -3.92 3.71
C ALA A 91 -0.37 -3.03 4.03
N ARG A 92 -1.55 -3.65 4.21
CA ARG A 92 -2.76 -2.98 4.71
C ARG A 92 -2.99 -3.40 6.15
N GLY A 93 -3.28 -2.45 7.02
CA GLY A 93 -3.49 -2.73 8.43
C GLY A 93 -3.52 -1.45 9.26
N GLU A 94 -2.98 -1.51 10.46
CA GLU A 94 -2.94 -0.37 11.39
C GLU A 94 -1.66 -0.37 12.23
N PHE A 95 -1.24 0.82 12.66
CA PHE A 95 -0.20 0.93 13.68
C PHE A 95 -0.79 0.65 15.06
N VAL A 96 -0.08 -0.17 15.84
CA VAL A 96 -0.47 -0.46 17.21
C VAL A 96 -0.12 0.73 18.08
N ALA A 97 -1.11 1.43 18.65
CA ALA A 97 -0.90 2.68 19.39
C ALA A 97 0.12 2.58 20.54
N GLU A 98 0.27 1.40 21.14
CA GLU A 98 1.20 1.12 22.23
C GLU A 98 2.65 0.88 21.75
N GLN A 99 2.84 0.60 20.46
CA GLN A 99 4.13 0.26 19.85
C GLN A 99 4.29 1.02 18.53
N GLN A 100 4.95 2.18 18.60
CA GLN A 100 5.07 3.11 17.46
C GLN A 100 5.67 2.48 16.20
N ASP A 101 6.50 1.45 16.35
CA ASP A 101 7.17 0.75 15.25
C ASP A 101 6.51 -0.59 14.89
N LEU A 102 5.35 -0.94 15.46
CA LEU A 102 4.61 -2.16 15.13
C LEU A 102 3.40 -1.84 14.24
N PHE A 103 3.42 -2.42 13.04
CA PHE A 103 2.30 -2.41 12.11
C PHE A 103 1.63 -3.79 12.08
N ALA A 104 0.37 -3.85 12.51
CA ALA A 104 -0.45 -5.05 12.45
C ALA A 104 -1.08 -5.13 11.05
N ALA A 105 -0.48 -5.92 10.17
CA ALA A 105 -0.96 -6.10 8.81
C ALA A 105 -2.05 -7.17 8.75
N GLU A 106 -3.21 -6.79 8.22
CA GLU A 106 -4.27 -7.70 7.80
C GLU A 106 -3.87 -8.46 6.54
N GLU A 107 -3.30 -7.72 5.59
CA GLU A 107 -2.96 -8.22 4.26
C GLU A 107 -1.58 -7.71 3.84
N VAL A 108 -0.75 -8.62 3.33
CA VAL A 108 0.58 -8.32 2.80
C VAL A 108 0.63 -8.70 1.32
N PHE A 109 0.87 -7.69 0.50
CA PHE A 109 1.01 -7.81 -0.94
C PHE A 109 2.49 -7.74 -1.29
N ALA A 110 2.98 -8.82 -1.86
CA ALA A 110 4.35 -8.94 -2.34
C ALA A 110 4.37 -9.66 -3.70
N CYS A 111 5.54 -9.58 -4.34
CA CYS A 111 5.88 -10.26 -5.59
C CYS A 111 5.27 -9.64 -6.87
N ARG A 112 6.08 -8.83 -7.57
CA ARG A 112 6.32 -8.96 -9.02
C ARG A 112 7.74 -8.50 -9.33
N ARG A 113 8.57 -9.41 -9.88
CA ARG A 113 9.96 -9.13 -10.29
C ARG A 113 10.11 -7.91 -11.22
N ARG A 114 9.05 -7.40 -11.86
CA ARG A 114 9.02 -6.12 -12.59
C ARG A 114 7.59 -5.60 -12.67
N GLY A 115 7.30 -4.45 -12.07
CA GLY A 115 6.01 -3.76 -12.23
C GLY A 115 5.04 -4.00 -11.07
N GLY A 116 4.95 -2.97 -10.22
CA GLY A 116 4.18 -2.95 -8.98
C GLY A 116 2.76 -3.51 -9.11
N HIS A 117 2.38 -4.27 -8.10
CA HIS A 117 0.99 -4.62 -7.90
C HIS A 117 0.21 -3.32 -7.69
N ASP A 118 -0.74 -3.08 -8.59
CA ASP A 118 -1.63 -1.93 -8.57
C ASP A 118 -2.99 -2.45 -8.09
N PRO A 119 -3.22 -2.52 -6.76
CA PRO A 119 -4.44 -3.09 -6.20
C PRO A 119 -5.69 -2.32 -6.66
N THR A 120 -5.54 -1.05 -7.04
CA THR A 120 -6.61 -0.22 -7.58
C THR A 120 -6.91 -0.45 -9.07
N GLY A 121 -6.01 -1.13 -9.79
CA GLY A 121 -6.06 -1.35 -11.25
C GLY A 121 -5.95 -0.08 -12.10
N VAL A 122 -5.71 1.09 -11.48
CA VAL A 122 -5.62 2.39 -12.15
C VAL A 122 -4.44 2.46 -13.10
N ARG A 123 -3.23 2.12 -12.63
CA ARG A 123 -2.00 2.08 -13.43
C ARG A 123 -2.11 1.06 -14.57
N SER A 124 -2.72 -0.10 -14.33
CA SER A 124 -2.96 -1.11 -15.39
C SER A 124 -3.84 -0.56 -16.51
N ARG A 125 -4.94 0.12 -16.16
CA ARG A 125 -5.84 0.78 -17.14
C ARG A 125 -5.12 1.87 -17.94
N PHE A 126 -4.32 2.71 -17.28
CA PHE A 126 -3.55 3.75 -17.97
C PHE A 126 -2.48 3.19 -18.92
N GLN A 127 -1.77 2.14 -18.52
CA GLN A 127 -0.80 1.49 -19.40
C GLN A 127 -1.48 0.85 -20.62
N HIS A 128 -2.64 0.22 -20.43
CA HIS A 128 -3.41 -0.35 -21.53
C HIS A 128 -3.84 0.75 -22.52
N HIS A 129 -4.31 1.89 -22.01
CA HIS A 129 -4.70 3.04 -22.83
C HIS A 129 -3.52 3.63 -23.63
N ARG A 130 -2.35 3.80 -22.99
CA ARG A 130 -1.12 4.25 -23.68
C ARG A 130 -0.70 3.31 -24.81
N ARG A 131 -0.81 1.98 -24.62
CA ARG A 131 -0.49 1.00 -25.67
C ARG A 131 -1.46 1.09 -26.84
N GLN A 132 -2.75 1.28 -26.58
CA GLN A 132 -3.75 1.47 -27.63
C GLN A 132 -3.48 2.74 -28.45
N MET A 133 -3.08 3.85 -27.82
CA MET A 133 -2.71 5.07 -28.55
C MET A 133 -1.47 4.89 -29.44
N LYS A 134 -0.42 4.21 -28.94
CA LYS A 134 0.78 3.93 -29.75
C LYS A 134 0.48 3.08 -30.98
N MET A 135 -0.43 2.10 -30.87
CA MET A 135 -0.82 1.27 -32.02
C MET A 135 -1.64 2.03 -33.09
N ARG A 136 -2.42 3.04 -32.69
CA ARG A 136 -3.13 3.90 -33.65
C ARG A 136 -2.19 4.79 -34.44
N HIS A 137 -1.13 5.30 -33.81
CA HIS A 137 -0.15 6.16 -34.48
C HIS A 137 0.66 5.39 -35.54
N ASN A 138 1.09 4.15 -35.25
CA ASN A 138 1.84 3.34 -36.21
C ASN A 138 1.01 2.85 -37.42
N ARG A 139 -0.33 2.76 -37.31
CA ARG A 139 -1.18 2.39 -38.46
C ARG A 139 -1.46 3.54 -39.42
N GLY A 140 -1.28 4.79 -38.99
CA GLY A 140 -1.48 5.97 -39.84
C GLY A 140 -0.32 6.27 -40.79
N GLY A 141 0.88 5.71 -40.55
CA GLY A 141 2.08 5.96 -41.35
C GLY A 141 2.39 4.92 -42.44
N MET A 142 1.46 4.01 -42.75
CA MET A 142 1.63 3.01 -43.82
C MET A 142 0.86 3.35 -45.11
N HIS A 143 0.33 4.57 -45.20
CA HIS A 143 -0.34 5.10 -46.39
C HIS A 143 0.34 6.37 -46.88
N GLU A 144 1.64 6.31 -47.16
CA GLU A 144 2.34 7.25 -48.05
C GLU A 144 3.35 6.47 -48.92
#